data_AF-A0A060Y2H2-F1
#
_entry.id   AF-A0A060Y2H2-F1
#
_cell.length_a   1.000
_cell.length_b   1.000
_cell.length_c   1.000
_cell.angle_alpha   90.00
_cell.angle_beta   90.00
_cell.angle_gamma   90.00
#
_symmetry.space_group_name_H-M   'P 1'
#
loop_
_entity.id
_entity.type
_entity.pdbx_description
1 polymer ?
#
loop_
_entity_poly.entity_id
_entity_poly.type
_entity_poly.pdbx_seq_one_letter_code
_entity_poly.pdbx_strand_id
1 'polypeptide(L)'
;MVVESVVERGARMKSVGILSTSYTLLYRYMSFLEHQVRLQLKTPGQYSPLEAFFEDKRSVLPPDGESVVTACPGSAWGAAINHCMHPEMKITHPAGCMSQFIQFFGEQIMVLWKLALLRRRILIFSPPPVGVVCYRVYCCCCLANVVPPFFYVNVADIDTLDTELSYVACTTEKIFEEKRDLYDVYVDNQNVRTTRESLKPLLRLNTADREKYRRLTEQRQMLLYSQEENGDCVSSEEDHFILFFLEQNNRIFQTLSEVAGSPEPILTQESVRAMGLDPHGDRLFLLHLLETYGYDSLLVTDHPCCS
;
A
#
# COMPACT_ATOMS: atom_id res chain seq x y z
N MET A 1 -2.74 33.96 -16.29
CA MET A 1 -3.77 34.72 -17.02
C MET A 1 -4.62 35.39 -15.96
N VAL A 2 -4.61 36.71 -15.86
CA VAL A 2 -5.42 37.43 -14.86
C VAL A 2 -6.88 37.29 -15.28
N VAL A 3 -7.72 36.76 -14.40
CA VAL A 3 -9.15 36.55 -14.68
C VAL A 3 -9.90 37.81 -14.27
N GLU A 4 -10.06 38.76 -15.19
CA GLU A 4 -10.88 39.96 -14.98
C GLU A 4 -12.37 39.67 -15.25
N SER A 5 -12.93 38.72 -14.49
CA SER A 5 -14.34 38.36 -14.57
C SER A 5 -14.98 38.47 -13.19
N VAL A 6 -15.96 39.37 -13.07
CA VAL A 6 -16.77 39.57 -11.85
C VAL A 6 -17.58 38.30 -11.52
N VAL A 7 -18.06 37.59 -12.54
CA VAL A 7 -18.81 36.32 -12.38
C VAL A 7 -17.92 35.22 -11.81
N GLU A 8 -16.66 35.16 -12.23
CA GLU A 8 -15.70 34.15 -11.78
C GLU A 8 -14.93 34.59 -10.52
N ARG A 9 -15.27 35.75 -9.92
CA ARG A 9 -14.67 36.29 -8.69
C ARG A 9 -13.13 36.29 -8.70
N GLY A 10 -12.53 36.53 -9.87
CA GLY A 10 -11.07 36.57 -10.03
C GLY A 10 -10.35 35.23 -10.08
N ALA A 11 -11.07 34.09 -10.07
CA ALA A 11 -10.46 32.76 -10.15
C ALA A 11 -11.22 31.83 -11.10
N ARG A 12 -10.51 31.22 -12.06
CA ARG A 12 -11.08 30.21 -12.96
C ARG A 12 -10.50 28.84 -12.65
N MET A 13 -11.34 27.93 -12.18
CA MET A 13 -10.98 26.54 -11.89
C MET A 13 -11.80 25.59 -12.76
N LYS A 14 -11.15 24.55 -13.28
CA LYS A 14 -11.78 23.45 -14.01
C LYS A 14 -11.16 22.15 -13.53
N SER A 15 -11.98 21.11 -13.47
CA SER A 15 -11.57 19.75 -13.19
C SER A 15 -12.07 18.84 -14.31
N VAL A 16 -11.22 17.92 -14.74
CA VAL A 16 -11.59 16.84 -15.66
C VAL A 16 -11.15 15.55 -14.98
N GLY A 17 -12.04 14.56 -14.94
CA GLY A 17 -11.80 13.28 -14.30
C GLY A 17 -12.46 12.15 -15.08
N ILE A 18 -12.08 10.92 -14.74
CA ILE A 18 -12.63 9.70 -15.30
C ILE A 18 -13.02 8.78 -14.16
N LEU A 19 -14.06 7.99 -14.36
CA LEU A 19 -14.42 6.88 -13.51
C LEU A 19 -13.88 5.61 -14.16
N SER A 20 -13.17 4.78 -13.39
CA SER A 20 -12.58 3.53 -13.87
C SER A 20 -12.83 2.43 -12.86
N THR A 21 -13.12 1.23 -13.35
CA THR A 21 -13.16 0.00 -12.54
C THR A 21 -11.75 -0.51 -12.19
N SER A 22 -10.73 0.02 -12.87
CA SER A 22 -9.33 -0.33 -12.66
C SER A 22 -8.52 0.92 -12.35
N TYR A 23 -8.11 1.05 -11.09
CA TYR A 23 -7.24 2.13 -10.63
C TYR A 23 -5.89 2.11 -11.36
N THR A 24 -5.38 0.92 -11.62
CA THR A 24 -4.03 0.68 -12.15
C THR A 24 -3.85 1.21 -13.55
N LEU A 25 -4.93 1.49 -14.29
CA LEU A 25 -4.88 2.03 -15.63
C LEU A 25 -5.06 3.55 -15.68
N LEU A 26 -5.40 4.20 -14.56
CA LEU A 26 -5.71 5.64 -14.52
C LEU A 26 -4.52 6.50 -14.96
N TYR A 27 -3.30 6.11 -14.59
CA TYR A 27 -2.08 6.87 -14.95
C TYR A 27 -1.91 7.02 -16.46
N ARG A 28 -2.38 6.04 -17.26
CA ARG A 28 -2.27 6.06 -18.73
C ARG A 28 -3.00 7.24 -19.35
N TYR A 29 -4.01 7.76 -18.65
CA TYR A 29 -4.84 8.86 -19.13
C TYR A 29 -4.43 10.21 -18.56
N MET A 30 -3.42 10.28 -17.67
CA MET A 30 -3.01 11.53 -17.01
C MET A 30 -2.69 12.63 -18.00
N SER A 31 -1.86 12.36 -19.01
CA SER A 31 -1.50 13.34 -20.05
C SER A 31 -2.70 13.84 -20.85
N PHE A 32 -3.66 12.95 -21.14
CA PHE A 32 -4.90 13.31 -21.80
C PHE A 32 -5.73 14.23 -20.92
N LEU A 33 -5.98 13.86 -19.66
CA LEU A 33 -6.77 14.67 -18.72
C LEU A 33 -6.13 16.04 -18.46
N GLU A 34 -4.81 16.10 -18.36
CA GLU A 34 -4.03 17.33 -18.21
C GLU A 34 -4.17 18.25 -19.44
N HIS A 35 -4.20 17.67 -20.65
CA HIS A 35 -4.49 18.41 -21.86
C HIS A 35 -5.94 18.92 -21.89
N GLN A 36 -6.90 18.06 -21.53
CA GLN A 36 -8.33 18.42 -21.53
C GLN A 36 -8.67 19.51 -20.52
N VAL A 37 -8.12 19.47 -19.31
CA VAL A 37 -8.36 20.53 -18.32
C VAL A 37 -7.78 21.87 -18.79
N ARG A 38 -6.60 21.86 -19.44
CA ARG A 38 -6.01 23.07 -20.05
C ARG A 38 -6.87 23.60 -21.20
N LEU A 39 -7.41 22.71 -22.04
CA LEU A 39 -8.32 23.09 -23.12
C LEU A 39 -9.58 23.75 -22.56
N GLN A 40 -10.21 23.16 -21.54
CA GLN A 40 -11.42 23.71 -20.91
C GLN A 40 -11.19 25.04 -20.18
N LEU A 41 -9.98 25.30 -19.69
CA LEU A 41 -9.60 26.59 -19.10
C LEU A 41 -9.45 27.68 -20.17
N LYS A 42 -8.87 27.35 -21.34
CA LYS A 42 -8.63 28.27 -22.45
C LYS A 42 -9.89 28.52 -23.30
N THR A 43 -10.61 27.45 -23.62
CA THR A 43 -11.77 27.43 -24.52
C THR A 43 -12.87 26.58 -23.90
N PRO A 44 -13.67 27.14 -22.98
CA PRO A 44 -14.75 26.41 -22.32
C PRO A 44 -15.79 25.88 -23.33
N GLY A 45 -16.35 24.70 -23.06
CA GLY A 45 -17.44 24.12 -23.85
C GLY A 45 -17.00 23.18 -24.97
N GLN A 46 -15.69 22.97 -25.16
CA GLN A 46 -15.13 22.06 -26.16
C GLN A 46 -15.07 20.62 -25.62
N TYR A 47 -16.21 19.93 -25.57
CA TYR A 47 -16.31 18.58 -24.99
C TYR A 47 -16.07 17.44 -25.99
N SER A 48 -15.94 17.72 -27.29
CA SER A 48 -15.81 16.67 -28.32
C SER A 48 -14.67 15.66 -28.07
N PRO A 49 -13.48 16.03 -27.56
CA PRO A 49 -12.45 15.03 -27.27
C PRO A 49 -12.79 14.17 -26.04
N LEU A 50 -13.54 14.73 -25.07
CA LEU A 50 -14.01 14.00 -23.88
C LEU A 50 -15.13 13.02 -24.24
N GLU A 51 -16.03 13.43 -25.12
CA GLU A 51 -17.09 12.57 -25.66
C GLU A 51 -16.48 11.41 -26.46
N ALA A 52 -15.52 11.68 -27.33
CA ALA A 52 -14.81 10.64 -28.08
C ALA A 52 -14.06 9.68 -27.14
N PHE A 53 -13.41 10.19 -26.10
CA PHE A 53 -12.77 9.36 -25.08
C PHE A 53 -13.77 8.46 -24.35
N PHE A 54 -14.92 9.01 -23.96
CA PHE A 54 -15.98 8.24 -23.30
C PHE A 54 -16.51 7.13 -24.20
N GLU A 55 -16.82 7.41 -25.46
CA GLU A 55 -17.32 6.39 -26.40
C GLU A 55 -16.30 5.28 -26.67
N ASP A 56 -15.00 5.60 -26.73
CA ASP A 56 -13.93 4.63 -26.95
C ASP A 56 -13.65 3.76 -25.70
N LYS A 57 -13.75 4.34 -24.50
CA LYS A 57 -13.30 3.68 -23.25
C LYS A 57 -14.42 3.25 -22.32
N ARG A 58 -15.68 3.61 -22.59
CA ARG A 58 -16.79 3.19 -21.73
C ARG A 58 -16.87 1.67 -21.68
N SER A 59 -16.89 1.14 -20.46
CA SER A 59 -17.19 -0.26 -20.20
C SER A 59 -18.59 -0.35 -19.58
N VAL A 60 -19.24 -1.49 -19.79
CA VAL A 60 -20.51 -1.80 -19.13
C VAL A 60 -20.16 -2.43 -17.78
N LEU A 61 -20.61 -1.81 -16.70
CA LEU A 61 -20.53 -2.42 -15.37
C LEU A 61 -21.40 -3.69 -15.38
N PRO A 62 -20.93 -4.82 -14.81
CA PRO A 62 -21.75 -6.02 -14.67
C PRO A 62 -23.09 -5.67 -13.99
N PRO A 63 -24.22 -6.27 -14.43
CA PRO A 63 -25.55 -5.93 -13.93
C PRO A 63 -25.75 -6.22 -12.43
N ASP A 64 -24.90 -7.04 -11.81
CA ASP A 64 -24.86 -7.23 -10.37
C ASP A 64 -23.99 -6.16 -9.71
N GLY A 65 -24.64 -5.08 -9.28
CA GLY A 65 -24.07 -4.03 -8.44
C GLY A 65 -23.52 -4.50 -7.08
N GLU A 66 -23.55 -5.80 -6.78
CA GLU A 66 -22.94 -6.39 -5.59
C GLU A 66 -21.46 -6.79 -5.77
N SER A 67 -20.94 -6.86 -7.00
CA SER A 67 -19.58 -7.38 -7.24
C SER A 67 -18.50 -6.30 -7.41
N VAL A 68 -18.83 -5.02 -7.51
CA VAL A 68 -17.85 -3.96 -7.83
C VAL A 68 -17.40 -3.16 -6.60
N VAL A 69 -18.07 -3.31 -5.45
CA VAL A 69 -17.66 -2.67 -4.17
C VAL A 69 -17.68 -3.63 -2.97
N THR A 70 -18.23 -4.84 -3.09
CA THR A 70 -18.41 -5.78 -1.96
C THR A 70 -17.81 -7.17 -2.17
N ALA A 71 -16.87 -7.33 -3.11
CA ALA A 71 -16.02 -8.51 -3.07
C ALA A 71 -14.92 -8.29 -2.03
N CYS A 72 -15.15 -8.68 -0.78
CA CYS A 72 -14.07 -9.21 0.05
C CYS A 72 -13.62 -10.53 -0.61
N PRO A 73 -12.48 -10.60 -1.32
CA PRO A 73 -12.15 -11.77 -2.11
C PRO A 73 -11.40 -12.73 -1.19
N GLY A 74 -12.16 -13.48 -0.40
CA GLY A 74 -11.64 -14.55 0.47
C GLY A 74 -10.90 -15.67 -0.27
N SER A 75 -10.94 -15.72 -1.61
CA SER A 75 -10.30 -16.80 -2.38
C SER A 75 -9.69 -16.41 -3.74
N ALA A 76 -9.81 -15.16 -4.20
CA ALA A 76 -9.31 -14.73 -5.52
C ALA A 76 -7.99 -13.91 -5.47
N TRP A 77 -7.46 -13.66 -4.27
CA TRP A 77 -6.30 -12.77 -4.07
C TRP A 77 -4.94 -13.38 -4.40
N GLY A 78 -4.81 -14.71 -4.48
CA GLY A 78 -3.53 -15.33 -4.86
C GLY A 78 -3.09 -15.02 -6.30
N ALA A 79 -4.02 -14.81 -7.22
CA ALA A 79 -3.73 -14.61 -8.65
C ALA A 79 -3.90 -13.15 -9.12
N ALA A 80 -4.85 -12.39 -8.54
CA ALA A 80 -5.19 -11.05 -9.04
C ALA A 80 -4.21 -9.95 -8.57
N ILE A 81 -3.52 -10.13 -7.44
CA ILE A 81 -2.65 -9.09 -6.89
C ILE A 81 -1.29 -9.05 -7.62
N ASN A 82 -0.85 -10.15 -8.24
CA ASN A 82 0.33 -10.19 -9.10
C ASN A 82 0.25 -9.26 -10.33
N HIS A 83 -0.94 -8.77 -10.70
CA HIS A 83 -1.16 -7.88 -11.85
C HIS A 83 -1.61 -6.46 -11.49
N CYS A 84 -1.79 -6.14 -10.21
CA CYS A 84 -2.42 -4.89 -9.81
C CYS A 84 -1.43 -3.73 -9.61
N MET A 85 -0.12 -3.97 -9.57
CA MET A 85 0.85 -2.91 -9.29
C MET A 85 1.80 -2.80 -10.48
N HIS A 86 1.45 -1.96 -11.46
CA HIS A 86 2.28 -1.75 -12.64
C HIS A 86 3.46 -0.81 -12.32
N PRO A 87 4.70 -1.17 -12.69
CA PRO A 87 5.91 -0.32 -12.58
C PRO A 87 5.84 1.02 -13.32
N GLU A 88 4.78 1.24 -14.10
CA GLU A 88 4.65 2.37 -15.02
C GLU A 88 3.90 3.57 -14.43
N MET A 89 3.45 3.53 -13.17
CA MET A 89 2.90 4.70 -12.50
C MET A 89 4.00 5.75 -12.28
N LYS A 90 4.25 6.54 -13.31
CA LYS A 90 5.22 7.64 -13.27
C LYS A 90 4.70 8.71 -12.31
N ILE A 91 5.25 8.71 -11.11
CA ILE A 91 4.99 9.78 -10.17
C ILE A 91 5.67 11.04 -10.70
N THR A 92 4.88 12.07 -10.93
CA THR A 92 5.36 13.37 -11.43
C THR A 92 6.13 14.15 -10.38
N HIS A 93 6.18 13.65 -9.15
CA HIS A 93 6.82 14.29 -8.01
C HIS A 93 7.82 13.34 -7.34
N PRO A 94 9.08 13.75 -7.13
CA PRO A 94 10.11 12.90 -6.54
C PRO A 94 9.71 12.39 -5.13
N ALA A 95 9.01 13.20 -4.32
CA ALA A 95 8.49 12.81 -2.99
C ALA A 95 7.47 11.67 -2.95
N GLY A 96 7.00 11.22 -4.10
CA GLY A 96 6.18 10.03 -4.18
C GLY A 96 6.87 8.93 -4.96
N CYS A 97 8.14 8.59 -4.72
CA CYS A 97 8.71 7.33 -5.22
C CYS A 97 8.93 6.33 -4.08
N MET A 98 8.98 5.03 -4.40
CA MET A 98 9.11 3.97 -3.38
C MET A 98 10.40 4.14 -2.54
N SER A 99 11.48 4.57 -3.19
CA SER A 99 12.77 4.89 -2.55
C SER A 99 12.61 5.94 -1.44
N GLN A 100 11.86 7.02 -1.72
CA GLN A 100 11.63 8.08 -0.73
C GLN A 100 10.68 7.65 0.38
N PHE A 101 9.71 6.79 0.09
CA PHE A 101 8.84 6.21 1.12
C PHE A 101 9.65 5.37 2.12
N ILE A 102 10.53 4.48 1.62
CA ILE A 102 11.38 3.64 2.46
C ILE A 102 12.37 4.48 3.27
N GLN A 103 13.03 5.47 2.64
CA GLN A 103 13.93 6.38 3.33
C GLN A 103 13.21 7.22 4.39
N PHE A 104 11.99 7.65 4.11
CA PHE A 104 11.20 8.47 5.02
C PHE A 104 10.82 7.73 6.29
N PHE A 105 10.45 6.45 6.21
CA PHE A 105 10.16 5.63 7.39
C PHE A 105 11.42 5.00 8.02
N GLY A 106 12.51 4.85 7.27
CA GLY A 106 13.70 4.17 7.73
C GLY A 106 13.38 2.74 8.17
N GLU A 107 13.95 2.30 9.30
CA GLU A 107 13.67 0.97 9.86
C GLU A 107 12.19 0.73 10.19
N GLN A 108 11.40 1.78 10.45
CA GLN A 108 9.96 1.65 10.75
C GLN A 108 9.16 1.10 9.56
N ILE A 109 9.75 1.07 8.36
CA ILE A 109 9.15 0.39 7.21
C ILE A 109 8.87 -1.09 7.51
N MET A 110 9.69 -1.73 8.36
CA MET A 110 9.50 -3.14 8.73
C MET A 110 8.29 -3.33 9.65
N VAL A 111 8.01 -2.36 10.52
CA VAL A 111 6.77 -2.34 11.33
C VAL A 111 5.56 -2.16 10.42
N LEU A 112 5.63 -1.20 9.49
CA LEU A 112 4.53 -0.92 8.56
C LEU A 112 4.24 -2.11 7.65
N TRP A 113 5.29 -2.76 7.13
CA TRP A 113 5.21 -4.00 6.36
C TRP A 113 4.51 -5.12 7.13
N LYS A 114 4.93 -5.39 8.39
CA LYS A 114 4.30 -6.40 9.23
C LYS A 114 2.82 -6.11 9.47
N LEU A 115 2.46 -4.86 9.78
CA LEU A 115 1.07 -4.46 10.00
C LEU A 115 0.22 -4.58 8.73
N ALA A 116 0.79 -4.26 7.57
CA ALA A 116 0.14 -4.45 6.28
C ALA A 116 -0.04 -5.94 5.94
N LEU A 117 0.95 -6.79 6.21
CA LEU A 117 0.81 -8.25 6.08
C LEU A 117 -0.28 -8.82 6.99
N LEU A 118 -0.45 -8.28 8.20
CA LEU A 118 -1.54 -8.64 9.10
C LEU A 118 -2.91 -8.08 8.68
N ARG A 119 -3.03 -7.50 7.47
CA ARG A 119 -4.27 -6.92 6.94
C ARG A 119 -4.92 -5.92 7.91
N ARG A 120 -4.12 -5.14 8.63
CA ARG A 120 -4.63 -4.12 9.56
C ARG A 120 -5.21 -2.92 8.80
N ARG A 121 -6.18 -2.25 9.40
CA ARG A 121 -6.72 -0.97 8.92
C ARG A 121 -5.72 0.15 9.23
N ILE A 122 -4.95 0.56 8.23
CA ILE A 122 -3.88 1.55 8.35
C ILE A 122 -4.37 2.88 7.77
N LEU A 123 -4.42 3.91 8.62
CA LEU A 123 -4.77 5.28 8.22
C LEU A 123 -3.56 6.20 8.33
N ILE A 124 -3.15 6.78 7.21
CA ILE A 124 -2.01 7.71 7.11
C ILE A 124 -2.52 9.14 7.10
N PHE A 125 -2.23 9.89 8.16
CA PHE A 125 -2.48 11.33 8.18
C PHE A 125 -1.29 12.09 7.59
N SER A 126 -1.61 13.10 6.78
CA SER A 126 -0.65 14.12 6.36
C SER A 126 -1.41 15.37 5.93
N PRO A 127 -0.89 16.58 6.21
CA PRO A 127 -1.44 17.79 5.62
C PRO A 127 -1.35 17.76 4.08
N PRO A 128 -2.13 18.60 3.38
CA PRO A 128 -2.00 18.76 1.93
C PRO A 128 -0.54 19.04 1.50
N PRO A 129 -0.09 18.55 0.34
CA PRO A 129 -0.89 18.03 -0.79
C PRO A 129 -1.22 16.53 -0.72
N VAL A 130 -2.45 16.17 -1.12
CA VAL A 130 -2.99 14.79 -1.08
C VAL A 130 -2.19 13.80 -1.96
N GLY A 131 -1.71 14.24 -3.13
CA GLY A 131 -1.07 13.34 -4.11
C GLY A 131 0.12 12.56 -3.56
N VAL A 132 0.99 13.21 -2.77
CA VAL A 132 2.16 12.56 -2.16
C VAL A 132 1.72 11.50 -1.15
N VAL A 133 0.64 11.75 -0.41
CA VAL A 133 0.16 10.84 0.64
C VAL A 133 -0.58 9.65 0.04
N CYS A 134 -1.37 9.85 -1.02
CA CYS A 134 -1.97 8.75 -1.79
C CYS A 134 -0.89 7.81 -2.35
N TYR A 135 0.27 8.36 -2.71
CA TYR A 135 1.39 7.53 -3.12
C TYR A 135 1.97 6.70 -1.96
N ARG A 136 2.05 7.26 -0.74
CA ARG A 136 2.44 6.49 0.45
C ARG A 136 1.49 5.32 0.71
N VAL A 137 0.19 5.51 0.47
CA VAL A 137 -0.81 4.44 0.54
C VAL A 137 -0.47 3.33 -0.46
N TYR A 138 -0.22 3.70 -1.73
CA TYR A 138 0.21 2.76 -2.75
C TYR A 138 1.45 1.96 -2.34
N CYS A 139 2.52 2.64 -1.92
CA CYS A 139 3.74 1.97 -1.48
C CYS A 139 3.49 1.02 -0.32
N CYS A 140 2.71 1.44 0.68
CA CYS A 140 2.36 0.60 1.82
C CYS A 140 1.64 -0.68 1.38
N CYS A 141 0.71 -0.58 0.42
CA CYS A 141 0.05 -1.76 -0.17
C CYS A 141 1.05 -2.66 -0.89
N CYS A 142 2.00 -2.11 -1.64
CA CYS A 142 3.05 -2.88 -2.32
C CYS A 142 3.96 -3.66 -1.36
N LEU A 143 4.16 -3.20 -0.11
CA LEU A 143 4.98 -3.92 0.87
C LEU A 143 4.41 -5.33 1.14
N ALA A 144 3.09 -5.43 1.32
CA ALA A 144 2.46 -6.67 1.73
C ALA A 144 1.79 -7.40 0.55
N ASN A 145 1.42 -6.68 -0.51
CA ASN A 145 0.71 -7.20 -1.68
C ASN A 145 -0.58 -7.96 -1.32
N VAL A 146 -1.28 -7.53 -0.26
CA VAL A 146 -2.49 -8.21 0.28
C VAL A 146 -3.55 -7.25 0.84
N VAL A 147 -3.34 -5.93 0.78
CA VAL A 147 -4.23 -4.93 1.38
C VAL A 147 -4.80 -4.00 0.32
N PRO A 148 -6.13 -3.76 0.29
CA PRO A 148 -6.73 -2.87 -0.70
C PRO A 148 -6.36 -1.40 -0.43
N PRO A 149 -5.96 -0.63 -1.48
CA PRO A 149 -5.70 0.79 -1.34
C PRO A 149 -7.01 1.59 -1.45
N PHE A 150 -7.37 2.29 -0.38
CA PHE A 150 -8.50 3.22 -0.35
C PHE A 150 -8.08 4.63 -0.79
N PHE A 151 -6.77 4.88 -0.89
CA PHE A 151 -6.19 6.18 -1.19
C PHE A 151 -6.73 7.25 -0.26
N TYR A 152 -7.42 8.27 -0.77
CA TYR A 152 -7.87 9.39 0.03
C TYR A 152 -9.26 9.14 0.61
N VAL A 153 -9.38 9.30 1.93
CA VAL A 153 -10.64 9.22 2.67
C VAL A 153 -10.88 10.49 3.47
N ASN A 154 -12.15 10.85 3.63
CA ASN A 154 -12.61 12.02 4.37
C ASN A 154 -13.80 11.64 5.27
N VAL A 155 -14.35 12.61 6.01
CA VAL A 155 -15.48 12.40 6.92
C VAL A 155 -16.70 11.74 6.26
N ALA A 156 -16.90 11.84 4.94
CA ALA A 156 -17.99 11.19 4.24
C ALA A 156 -17.80 9.66 4.12
N ASP A 157 -16.58 9.16 4.30
CA ASP A 157 -16.24 7.75 4.16
C ASP A 157 -16.28 6.99 5.50
N ILE A 158 -16.69 7.64 6.60
CA ILE A 158 -16.67 7.06 7.95
C ILE A 158 -17.44 5.74 8.03
N ASP A 159 -18.65 5.69 7.46
CA ASP A 159 -19.49 4.49 7.51
C ASP A 159 -18.83 3.32 6.78
N THR A 160 -18.18 3.60 5.65
CA THR A 160 -17.38 2.60 4.92
C THR A 160 -16.23 2.10 5.79
N LEU A 161 -15.41 3.00 6.36
CA LEU A 161 -14.25 2.64 7.17
C LEU A 161 -14.59 1.81 8.41
N ASP A 162 -15.78 2.03 8.99
CA ASP A 162 -16.24 1.27 10.16
C ASP A 162 -16.55 -0.20 9.82
N THR A 163 -17.05 -0.45 8.61
CA THR A 163 -17.42 -1.81 8.16
C THR A 163 -16.27 -2.61 7.56
N GLU A 164 -15.26 -1.92 7.03
CA GLU A 164 -14.15 -2.56 6.34
C GLU A 164 -13.23 -3.33 7.29
N LEU A 165 -12.83 -4.53 6.89
CA LEU A 165 -11.97 -5.39 7.71
C LEU A 165 -10.49 -5.07 7.55
N SER A 166 -10.09 -4.50 6.41
CA SER A 166 -8.69 -4.23 6.06
C SER A 166 -8.60 -3.19 4.96
N TYR A 167 -7.75 -2.19 5.15
CA TYR A 167 -7.47 -1.17 4.15
C TYR A 167 -6.16 -0.44 4.46
N VAL A 168 -5.57 0.18 3.44
CA VAL A 168 -4.65 1.31 3.63
C VAL A 168 -5.28 2.56 3.02
N ALA A 169 -5.39 3.62 3.81
CA ALA A 169 -5.95 4.89 3.40
C ALA A 169 -5.09 6.05 3.89
N CYS A 170 -5.32 7.23 3.35
CA CYS A 170 -4.78 8.48 3.83
C CYS A 170 -5.84 9.55 3.97
N THR A 171 -5.60 10.51 4.85
CA THR A 171 -6.49 11.64 5.07
C THR A 171 -5.70 12.90 5.40
N THR A 172 -6.25 14.05 5.05
CA THR A 172 -5.77 15.37 5.48
C THR A 172 -6.55 15.89 6.68
N GLU A 173 -7.55 15.16 7.16
CA GLU A 173 -8.47 15.60 8.20
C GLU A 173 -8.04 15.08 9.57
N LYS A 174 -7.54 15.99 10.42
CA LYS A 174 -6.99 15.64 11.73
C LYS A 174 -8.02 15.02 12.69
N ILE A 175 -9.31 15.23 12.44
CA ILE A 175 -10.41 14.65 13.22
C ILE A 175 -10.33 13.12 13.33
N PHE A 176 -9.73 12.45 12.35
CA PHE A 176 -9.54 11.01 12.42
C PHE A 176 -8.63 10.59 13.57
N GLU A 177 -7.70 11.42 14.06
CA GLU A 177 -6.85 11.06 15.22
C GLU A 177 -7.66 10.75 16.49
N GLU A 178 -8.86 11.32 16.60
CA GLU A 178 -9.78 11.10 17.73
C GLU A 178 -10.73 9.91 17.48
N LYS A 179 -10.97 9.55 16.21
CA LYS A 179 -11.88 8.46 15.79
C LYS A 179 -11.17 7.11 15.75
N ARG A 180 -10.70 6.68 16.92
CA ARG A 180 -9.81 5.52 17.12
C ARG A 180 -10.39 4.17 16.75
N ASP A 181 -11.71 4.06 16.58
CA ASP A 181 -12.38 2.81 16.25
C ASP A 181 -12.32 2.49 14.74
N LEU A 182 -12.14 3.53 13.92
CA LEU A 182 -12.15 3.42 12.45
C LEU A 182 -10.90 2.75 11.89
N TYR A 183 -9.78 2.75 12.62
CA TYR A 183 -8.52 2.14 12.19
C TYR A 183 -7.90 1.32 13.31
N ASP A 184 -6.95 0.47 12.95
CA ASP A 184 -6.13 -0.24 13.93
C ASP A 184 -4.78 0.45 14.11
N VAL A 185 -4.30 1.12 13.07
CA VAL A 185 -3.01 1.80 13.03
C VAL A 185 -3.19 3.20 12.45
N TYR A 186 -2.70 4.20 13.17
CA TYR A 186 -2.64 5.59 12.73
C TYR A 186 -1.19 5.97 12.49
N VAL A 187 -0.90 6.52 11.31
CA VAL A 187 0.44 6.98 10.94
C VAL A 187 0.41 8.49 10.82
N ASP A 188 1.17 9.17 11.66
CA ASP A 188 1.37 10.64 11.59
C ASP A 188 2.85 10.94 11.39
N ASN A 189 3.17 11.48 10.22
CA ASN A 189 4.54 11.64 9.74
C ASN A 189 5.25 10.26 9.71
N GLN A 190 6.26 10.05 10.56
CA GLN A 190 6.98 8.77 10.70
C GLN A 190 6.48 7.94 11.90
N ASN A 191 5.52 8.46 12.67
CA ASN A 191 5.07 7.83 13.90
C ASN A 191 3.95 6.84 13.59
N VAL A 192 4.25 5.55 13.69
CA VAL A 192 3.25 4.48 13.64
C VAL A 192 2.69 4.29 15.05
N ARG A 193 1.38 4.52 15.22
CA ARG A 193 0.69 4.46 16.51
C ARG A 193 -0.50 3.52 16.44
N THR A 194 -0.82 2.89 17.57
CA THR A 194 -2.02 2.08 17.71
C THR A 194 -2.61 2.26 19.10
N THR A 195 -3.94 2.20 19.17
CA THR A 195 -4.72 2.18 20.41
C THR A 195 -5.02 0.75 20.85
N ARG A 196 -4.81 -0.24 19.98
CA ARG A 196 -5.06 -1.67 20.24
C ARG A 196 -3.89 -2.24 21.05
N GLU A 197 -4.16 -2.69 22.27
CA GLU A 197 -3.13 -3.27 23.15
C GLU A 197 -2.42 -4.48 22.53
N SER A 198 -3.15 -5.32 21.78
CA SER A 198 -2.59 -6.48 21.06
C SER A 198 -1.57 -6.10 20.00
N LEU A 199 -1.65 -4.90 19.42
CA LEU A 199 -0.75 -4.45 18.35
C LEU A 199 0.45 -3.65 18.87
N LYS A 200 0.39 -3.11 20.10
CA LYS A 200 1.49 -2.30 20.65
C LYS A 200 2.86 -3.01 20.66
N PRO A 201 2.97 -4.31 20.98
CA PRO A 201 4.27 -4.98 20.94
C PRO A 201 4.83 -5.08 19.51
N LEU A 202 3.96 -5.12 18.49
CA LEU A 202 4.35 -5.20 17.08
C LEU A 202 4.98 -3.90 16.56
N LEU A 203 4.83 -2.79 17.28
CA LEU A 203 5.46 -1.51 16.94
C LEU A 203 6.96 -1.48 17.28
N ARG A 204 7.49 -2.48 17.99
CA ARG A 204 8.89 -2.54 18.39
C ARG A 204 9.71 -3.26 17.31
N LEU A 205 10.77 -2.59 16.87
CA LEU A 205 11.77 -3.18 15.99
C LEU A 205 12.60 -4.21 16.75
N ASN A 206 12.79 -5.38 16.15
CA ASN A 206 13.72 -6.39 16.63
C ASN A 206 15.02 -6.39 15.78
N THR A 207 15.93 -7.30 16.11
CA THR A 207 17.22 -7.46 15.41
C THR A 207 17.04 -7.91 13.96
N ALA A 208 16.10 -8.84 13.70
CA ALA A 208 15.80 -9.31 12.35
C ALA A 208 15.22 -8.19 11.46
N ASP A 209 14.41 -7.29 12.00
CA ASP A 209 13.89 -6.11 11.27
C ASP A 209 15.02 -5.18 10.85
N ARG A 210 15.92 -4.85 11.78
CA ARG A 210 17.08 -3.98 11.53
C ARG A 210 18.01 -4.59 10.47
N GLU A 211 18.25 -5.89 10.57
CA GLU A 211 19.07 -6.63 9.62
C GLU A 211 18.43 -6.67 8.21
N LYS A 212 17.11 -6.88 8.11
CA LYS A 212 16.38 -6.77 6.83
C LYS A 212 16.54 -5.38 6.23
N TYR A 213 16.34 -4.33 7.03
CA TYR A 213 16.46 -2.95 6.54
C TYR A 213 17.89 -2.60 6.10
N ARG A 214 18.90 -3.09 6.83
CA ARG A 214 20.31 -2.96 6.45
C ARG A 214 20.56 -3.60 5.09
N ARG A 215 20.14 -4.86 4.88
CA ARG A 215 20.29 -5.57 3.59
C ARG A 215 19.60 -4.83 2.45
N LEU A 216 18.38 -4.36 2.68
CA LEU A 216 17.64 -3.57 1.69
C LEU A 216 18.41 -2.32 1.26
N THR A 217 19.01 -1.61 2.23
CA THR A 217 19.80 -0.40 1.99
C THR A 217 21.11 -0.70 1.26
N GLU A 218 21.77 -1.81 1.60
CA GLU A 218 23.00 -2.27 0.93
C GLU A 218 22.76 -2.69 -0.51
N GLN A 219 21.68 -3.44 -0.77
CA GLN A 219 21.31 -3.82 -2.14
C GLN A 219 21.02 -2.59 -3.01
N ARG A 220 20.33 -1.58 -2.44
CA ARG A 220 20.12 -0.30 -3.10
C ARG A 220 21.44 0.41 -3.45
N GLN A 221 22.40 0.46 -2.52
CA GLN A 221 23.70 1.07 -2.77
C GLN A 221 24.43 0.36 -3.92
N MET A 222 24.47 -0.97 -3.90
CA MET A 222 25.09 -1.77 -4.97
C MET A 222 24.44 -1.51 -6.34
N LEU A 223 23.11 -1.37 -6.40
CA LEU A 223 22.41 -1.03 -7.63
C LEU A 223 22.82 0.34 -8.18
N LEU A 224 22.87 1.37 -7.32
CA LEU A 224 23.29 2.71 -7.74
C LEU A 224 24.72 2.71 -8.29
N TYR A 225 25.65 2.02 -7.62
CA TYR A 225 27.02 1.85 -8.12
C TYR A 225 27.04 1.17 -9.50
N SER A 226 26.26 0.10 -9.70
CA SER A 226 26.22 -0.61 -10.99
C SER A 226 25.62 0.21 -12.13
N GLN A 227 24.67 1.09 -11.84
CA GLN A 227 24.04 1.99 -12.82
C GLN A 227 25.01 3.10 -13.25
N GLU A 228 25.82 3.61 -12.32
CA GLU A 228 26.87 4.59 -12.62
C GLU A 228 27.97 4.00 -13.51
N GLU A 229 28.30 2.71 -13.37
CA GLU A 229 29.34 2.04 -14.16
C GLU A 229 28.87 1.56 -15.54
N ASN A 230 27.67 0.96 -15.64
CA ASN A 230 27.22 0.30 -16.87
C ASN A 230 26.39 1.21 -17.80
N GLY A 231 25.95 2.38 -17.35
CA GLY A 231 25.09 3.29 -18.13
C GLY A 231 23.71 2.72 -18.48
N ASP A 232 23.37 1.54 -17.95
CA ASP A 232 22.12 0.83 -18.22
C ASP A 232 21.01 1.26 -17.27
N CYS A 233 20.03 1.99 -17.81
CA CYS A 233 18.84 2.50 -17.13
C CYS A 233 17.66 1.53 -17.29
N VAL A 234 17.84 0.24 -16.98
CA VAL A 234 16.78 -0.77 -17.22
C VAL A 234 16.04 -1.18 -15.96
N SER A 235 16.67 -1.17 -14.78
CA SER A 235 16.00 -1.53 -13.52
C SER A 235 15.62 -0.28 -12.72
N SER A 236 14.32 -0.06 -12.54
CA SER A 236 13.80 1.00 -11.65
C SER A 236 14.14 0.65 -10.20
N GLU A 237 14.63 1.61 -9.40
CA GLU A 237 14.78 1.44 -7.94
C GLU A 237 13.48 0.90 -7.31
N GLU A 238 12.33 1.27 -7.86
CA GLU A 238 11.01 0.85 -7.39
C GLU A 238 10.78 -0.66 -7.55
N ASP A 239 11.17 -1.24 -8.69
CA ASP A 239 11.05 -2.68 -8.95
C ASP A 239 11.87 -3.47 -7.94
N HIS A 240 13.07 -2.99 -7.62
CA HIS A 240 13.93 -3.66 -6.66
C HIS A 240 13.30 -3.72 -5.26
N PHE A 241 12.74 -2.61 -4.78
CA PHE A 241 12.08 -2.58 -3.48
C PHE A 241 10.83 -3.45 -3.44
N ILE A 242 10.01 -3.42 -4.50
CA ILE A 242 8.81 -4.26 -4.58
C ILE A 242 9.20 -5.74 -4.56
N LEU A 243 10.22 -6.12 -5.35
CA LEU A 243 10.72 -7.50 -5.40
C LEU A 243 11.27 -7.96 -4.06
N PHE A 244 12.01 -7.10 -3.34
CA PHE A 244 12.53 -7.45 -2.01
C PHE A 244 11.41 -7.84 -1.05
N PHE A 245 10.37 -7.01 -0.92
CA PHE A 245 9.25 -7.31 -0.02
C PHE A 245 8.41 -8.48 -0.51
N LEU A 246 8.22 -8.63 -1.83
CA LEU A 246 7.56 -9.79 -2.42
C LEU A 246 8.30 -11.09 -2.07
N GLU A 247 9.64 -11.10 -2.14
CA GLU A 247 10.45 -12.24 -1.73
C GLU A 247 10.27 -12.55 -0.24
N GLN A 248 10.26 -11.54 0.63
CA GLN A 248 9.99 -11.74 2.06
C GLN A 248 8.61 -12.36 2.30
N ASN A 249 7.58 -11.85 1.61
CA ASN A 249 6.21 -12.34 1.73
C ASN A 249 6.11 -13.81 1.27
N ASN A 250 6.65 -14.11 0.09
CA ASN A 250 6.64 -15.46 -0.48
C ASN A 250 7.36 -16.45 0.43
N ARG A 251 8.51 -16.05 0.99
CA ARG A 251 9.28 -16.88 1.91
C ARG A 251 8.47 -17.26 3.15
N ILE A 252 7.73 -16.31 3.73
CA ILE A 252 6.84 -16.58 4.87
C ILE A 252 5.75 -17.58 4.48
N PHE A 253 4.96 -17.28 3.44
CA PHE A 253 3.80 -18.11 3.06
C PHE A 253 4.18 -19.47 2.51
N GLN A 254 5.33 -19.58 1.84
CA GLN A 254 5.86 -20.85 1.37
C GLN A 254 6.21 -21.74 2.57
N THR A 255 6.98 -21.25 3.54
CA THR A 255 7.31 -22.03 4.74
C THR A 255 6.07 -22.41 5.55
N LEU A 256 5.08 -21.51 5.68
CA LEU A 256 3.82 -21.83 6.36
C LEU A 256 3.07 -22.96 5.64
N SER A 257 3.01 -22.91 4.32
CA SER A 257 2.33 -23.94 3.51
C SER A 257 3.06 -25.28 3.56
N GLU A 258 4.39 -25.28 3.53
CA GLU A 258 5.23 -26.48 3.67
C GLU A 258 5.03 -27.15 5.04
N VAL A 259 5.04 -26.37 6.12
CA VAL A 259 4.82 -26.90 7.47
C VAL A 259 3.38 -27.39 7.65
N ALA A 260 2.39 -26.67 7.12
CA ALA A 260 0.98 -27.08 7.19
C ALA A 260 0.70 -28.39 6.43
N GLY A 261 1.44 -28.67 5.35
CA GLY A 261 1.35 -29.93 4.61
C GLY A 261 2.18 -31.08 5.19
N SER A 262 2.96 -30.84 6.25
CA SER A 262 3.81 -31.87 6.85
C SER A 262 3.04 -32.82 7.77
N PRO A 263 3.57 -34.03 8.05
CA PRO A 263 2.93 -34.98 8.98
C PRO A 263 2.80 -34.43 10.41
N GLU A 264 3.69 -33.52 10.81
CA GLU A 264 3.71 -32.86 12.11
C GLU A 264 3.68 -31.33 11.89
N PRO A 265 2.49 -30.70 11.87
CA PRO A 265 2.30 -29.28 11.57
C PRO A 265 2.76 -28.38 12.72
N ILE A 266 4.06 -28.38 13.00
CA ILE A 266 4.69 -27.68 14.12
C ILE A 266 5.68 -26.64 13.56
N LEU A 267 5.47 -25.38 13.94
CA LEU A 267 6.39 -24.29 13.64
C LEU A 267 7.55 -24.30 14.62
N THR A 268 8.71 -24.72 14.14
CA THR A 268 9.96 -24.73 14.89
C THR A 268 10.67 -23.37 14.81
N GLN A 269 11.62 -23.10 15.71
CA GLN A 269 12.47 -21.91 15.59
C GLN A 269 13.25 -21.86 14.27
N GLU A 270 13.62 -23.01 13.71
CA GLU A 270 14.29 -23.09 12.41
C GLU A 270 13.35 -22.66 11.28
N SER A 271 12.08 -23.11 11.31
CA SER A 271 11.05 -22.66 10.38
C SER A 271 10.86 -21.15 10.46
N VAL A 272 10.81 -20.56 11.67
CA VAL A 272 10.65 -19.10 11.85
C VAL A 272 11.87 -18.32 11.32
N ARG A 273 13.10 -18.81 11.56
CA ARG A 273 14.32 -18.22 10.96
C ARG A 273 14.34 -18.40 9.44
N ALA A 274 13.83 -19.53 8.94
CA ALA A 274 13.68 -19.79 7.53
C ALA A 274 12.68 -18.86 6.86
N MET A 275 11.72 -18.28 7.58
CA MET A 275 10.86 -17.19 7.11
C MET A 275 11.56 -15.81 7.14
N GLY A 276 12.77 -15.72 7.69
CA GLY A 276 13.48 -14.47 7.94
C GLY A 276 12.98 -13.71 9.18
N LEU A 277 12.21 -14.33 10.07
CA LEU A 277 11.66 -13.71 11.27
C LEU A 277 12.49 -14.03 12.51
N ASP A 278 12.36 -13.21 13.56
CA ASP A 278 12.95 -13.50 14.87
C ASP A 278 12.04 -14.47 15.66
N PRO A 279 12.51 -15.67 16.05
CA PRO A 279 11.69 -16.64 16.76
C PRO A 279 11.05 -16.15 18.06
N HIS A 280 11.67 -15.18 18.74
CA HIS A 280 11.17 -14.63 20.00
C HIS A 280 10.50 -13.27 19.79
N GLY A 281 11.16 -12.38 19.05
CA GLY A 281 10.71 -11.01 18.78
C GLY A 281 9.49 -10.93 17.87
N ASP A 282 9.34 -11.86 16.92
CA ASP A 282 8.21 -11.90 15.98
C ASP A 282 7.16 -12.95 16.36
N ARG A 283 7.22 -13.56 17.55
CA ARG A 283 6.25 -14.58 17.99
C ARG A 283 4.81 -14.05 17.93
N LEU A 284 4.57 -12.83 18.42
CA LEU A 284 3.23 -12.24 18.39
C LEU A 284 2.78 -11.92 16.97
N PHE A 285 3.70 -11.44 16.12
CA PHE A 285 3.42 -11.22 14.70
C PHE A 285 2.99 -12.52 14.04
N LEU A 286 3.74 -13.60 14.26
CA LEU A 286 3.45 -14.91 13.72
C LEU A 286 2.08 -15.43 14.17
N LEU A 287 1.74 -15.33 15.45
CA LEU A 287 0.41 -15.74 15.95
C LEU A 287 -0.74 -15.00 15.26
N HIS A 288 -0.62 -13.68 15.12
CA HIS A 288 -1.62 -12.90 14.38
C HIS A 288 -1.66 -13.25 12.89
N LEU A 289 -0.51 -13.59 12.31
CA LEU A 289 -0.44 -13.99 10.90
C LEU A 289 -1.16 -15.32 10.69
N LEU A 290 -0.97 -16.29 11.57
CA LEU A 290 -1.67 -17.58 11.52
C LEU A 290 -3.19 -17.38 11.59
N GLU A 291 -3.66 -16.58 12.54
CA GLU A 291 -5.07 -16.21 12.69
C GLU A 291 -5.62 -15.49 11.44
N THR A 292 -4.88 -14.53 10.90
CA THR A 292 -5.31 -13.72 9.75
C THR A 292 -5.46 -14.54 8.46
N TYR A 293 -4.66 -15.59 8.31
CA TYR A 293 -4.61 -16.43 7.11
C TYR A 293 -5.18 -17.83 7.30
N GLY A 294 -5.75 -18.15 8.47
CA GLY A 294 -6.44 -19.42 8.74
C GLY A 294 -5.52 -20.63 8.89
N TYR A 295 -4.31 -20.43 9.43
CA TYR A 295 -3.37 -21.51 9.77
C TYR A 295 -3.52 -21.97 11.24
N ASP A 296 -4.75 -22.01 11.76
CA ASP A 296 -5.04 -22.29 13.18
C ASP A 296 -4.60 -23.69 13.65
N SER A 297 -4.33 -24.60 12.72
CA SER A 297 -3.82 -25.94 13.00
C SER A 297 -2.31 -26.00 13.29
N LEU A 298 -1.56 -24.93 13.00
CA LEU A 298 -0.12 -24.89 13.23
C LEU A 298 0.20 -24.65 14.71
N LEU A 299 0.91 -25.60 15.33
CA LEU A 299 1.39 -25.45 16.71
C LEU A 299 2.73 -24.70 16.71
N VAL A 300 2.80 -23.57 17.43
CA VAL A 300 4.05 -22.85 17.64
C VAL A 300 4.76 -23.45 18.86
N THR A 301 5.99 -23.96 18.71
CA THR A 301 6.70 -24.57 19.84
C THR A 301 7.02 -23.57 20.95
N ASP A 302 6.47 -23.82 22.14
CA ASP A 302 6.80 -23.12 23.39
C ASP A 302 7.98 -23.81 24.08
N HIS A 303 9.19 -23.70 23.52
CA HIS A 303 10.39 -23.95 24.29
C HIS A 303 11.11 -22.62 24.55
N PRO A 304 10.90 -21.97 25.71
CA PRO A 304 11.95 -21.15 26.27
C PRO A 304 13.13 -22.10 26.47
N CYS A 305 14.24 -21.88 25.76
CA CYS A 305 15.48 -22.53 26.11
C CYS A 305 15.82 -22.10 27.55
N CYS A 306 15.43 -22.92 28.52
CA CYS A 306 16.07 -22.92 29.83
C CYS A 306 17.45 -23.54 29.65
N SER A 307 18.50 -22.71 29.67
CA SER A 307 19.81 -22.92 30.33
C SER A 307 20.76 -21.79 29.92
#